data_AF-A0A6A7RY88-F1
#
_entry.id   AF-A0A6A7RY88-F1
#
_cell.length_a   1.000
_cell.length_b   1.000
_cell.length_c   1.000
_cell.angle_alpha   90.00
_cell.angle_beta   90.00
_cell.angle_gamma   90.00
#
_symmetry.space_group_name_H-M   'P 1'
#
loop_
_entity.id
_entity.type
_entity.pdbx_description
1 polymer ?
#
loop_
_entity_poly.entity_id
_entity_poly.type
_entity_poly.pdbx_seq_one_letter_code
_entity_poly.pdbx_strand_id
1 'polypeptide(L)'
;MPCDVANSLAAEEALATARDAHGAARVLVHCVGRGHSEPTVGVNGPMPLEDFRQLVEVNLISTFNMMRLAAADMARLQPRSNGERGVILSTASVAAYDGQSGEAAYAASKGGVVSMILPAARELGPLGIRVVGIAPGLFGTPTLFAMEKDLDSRLAHQIPFPHRFGDPSEFAMLVLHVLKNVMINGTVLRLDGGHHR
;
A
#
# COMPACT_ATOMS: atom_id res chain seq x y z
N MET A 1 9.69 -13.86 -8.89
CA MET A 1 9.16 -14.07 -10.25
C MET A 1 8.50 -12.79 -10.73
N PRO A 2 8.57 -12.44 -12.02
CA PRO A 2 7.76 -11.37 -12.58
C PRO A 2 6.27 -11.71 -12.44
N CYS A 3 5.45 -10.78 -11.97
CA CYS A 3 4.00 -10.96 -11.81
C CYS A 3 3.32 -9.60 -11.95
N ASP A 4 2.33 -9.51 -12.83
CA ASP A 4 1.36 -8.43 -12.78
C ASP A 4 0.30 -8.77 -11.72
N VAL A 5 0.33 -8.05 -10.61
CA VAL A 5 -0.54 -8.29 -9.46
C VAL A 5 -1.98 -7.78 -9.68
N ALA A 6 -2.23 -6.99 -10.71
CA ALA A 6 -3.60 -6.61 -11.12
C ALA A 6 -4.25 -7.73 -11.95
N ASN A 7 -3.46 -8.54 -12.65
CA ASN A 7 -3.97 -9.71 -13.37
C ASN A 7 -4.29 -10.86 -12.39
N SER A 8 -5.56 -11.25 -12.33
CA SER A 8 -6.04 -12.30 -11.43
C SER A 8 -5.32 -13.63 -11.61
N LEU A 9 -5.16 -14.11 -12.85
CA LEU A 9 -4.56 -15.42 -13.12
C LEU A 9 -3.06 -15.40 -12.81
N ALA A 10 -2.35 -14.36 -13.23
CA ALA A 10 -0.92 -14.24 -12.94
C ALA A 10 -0.65 -14.18 -11.42
N ALA A 11 -1.48 -13.46 -10.66
CA ALA A 11 -1.36 -13.41 -9.21
C ALA A 11 -1.64 -14.77 -8.54
N GLU A 12 -2.64 -15.50 -9.02
CA GLU A 12 -2.98 -16.85 -8.53
C GLU A 12 -1.85 -17.85 -8.78
N GLU A 13 -1.28 -17.85 -9.99
CA GLU A 13 -0.13 -18.67 -10.37
C GLU A 13 1.12 -18.31 -9.56
N ALA A 14 1.37 -17.02 -9.33
CA ALA A 14 2.49 -16.57 -8.54
C ALA A 14 2.38 -16.99 -7.07
N LEU A 15 1.19 -16.88 -6.48
CA LEU A 15 0.95 -17.37 -5.12
C LEU A 15 1.02 -18.88 -5.03
N ALA A 16 0.53 -19.62 -6.03
CA ALA A 16 0.69 -21.07 -6.08
C ALA A 16 2.17 -21.48 -6.08
N THR A 17 2.97 -20.85 -6.94
CA THR A 17 4.41 -21.09 -7.01
C THR A 17 5.10 -20.80 -5.68
N ALA A 18 4.74 -19.70 -5.00
CA ALA A 18 5.28 -19.37 -3.69
C ALA A 18 4.86 -20.36 -2.61
N ARG A 19 3.60 -20.83 -2.65
CA ARG A 19 3.08 -21.86 -1.74
C ARG A 19 3.83 -23.18 -1.89
N ASP A 20 4.08 -23.61 -3.11
CA ASP A 20 4.77 -24.87 -3.37
C ASP A 20 6.22 -24.84 -2.87
N ALA A 21 6.87 -23.68 -2.96
CA ALA A 21 8.25 -23.49 -2.51
C ALA A 21 8.40 -23.28 -0.98
N HIS A 22 7.43 -22.64 -0.33
CA HIS A 22 7.61 -22.12 1.04
C HIS A 22 6.45 -22.43 2.00
N GLY A 23 5.35 -23.02 1.51
CA GLY A 23 4.09 -23.15 2.24
C GLY A 23 3.23 -21.89 2.17
N ALA A 24 2.02 -21.96 2.73
CA ALA A 24 1.08 -20.85 2.76
C ALA A 24 1.62 -19.64 3.54
N ALA A 25 1.52 -18.47 2.93
CA ALA A 25 2.01 -17.22 3.51
C ALA A 25 1.18 -16.79 4.74
N ARG A 26 1.87 -16.44 5.82
CA ARG A 26 1.27 -15.80 7.01
C ARG A 26 1.27 -14.28 6.95
N VAL A 27 2.05 -13.70 6.04
CA VAL A 27 2.23 -12.26 5.92
C VAL A 27 2.12 -11.86 4.47
N LEU A 28 1.29 -10.86 4.20
CA LEU A 28 1.30 -10.12 2.94
C LEU A 28 1.72 -8.68 3.25
N VAL A 29 2.72 -8.19 2.51
CA VAL A 29 3.07 -6.76 2.48
C VAL A 29 2.94 -6.30 1.04
N HIS A 30 1.85 -5.59 0.74
CA HIS A 30 1.57 -5.10 -0.60
C HIS A 30 2.11 -3.68 -0.78
N CYS A 31 3.23 -3.57 -1.50
CA CYS A 31 3.91 -2.30 -1.80
C CYS A 31 3.77 -1.87 -3.27
N VAL A 32 3.09 -2.66 -4.10
CA VAL A 32 2.93 -2.32 -5.53
C VAL A 32 2.06 -1.07 -5.65
N GLY A 33 2.53 -0.12 -6.45
CA GLY A 33 1.78 1.06 -6.82
C GLY A 33 2.55 2.00 -7.72
N ARG A 34 1.82 2.89 -8.38
CA ARG A 34 2.34 3.94 -9.25
C ARG A 34 1.83 5.29 -8.77
N GLY A 35 2.75 6.25 -8.67
CA GLY A 35 2.42 7.66 -8.54
C GLY A 35 2.12 8.26 -9.93
N HIS A 36 1.17 9.18 -9.99
CA HIS A 36 0.85 9.96 -11.19
C HIS A 36 0.29 11.30 -10.75
N SER A 37 0.70 12.37 -11.43
CA SER A 37 0.20 13.71 -11.20
C SER A 37 -0.24 14.30 -12.53
N GLU A 38 -1.55 14.52 -12.66
CA GLU A 38 -2.17 15.12 -13.83
C GLU A 38 -3.48 15.81 -13.42
N PRO A 39 -3.64 17.12 -13.72
CA PRO A 39 -4.88 17.84 -13.44
C PRO A 39 -6.09 17.22 -14.15
N THR A 40 -7.25 17.20 -13.48
CA THR A 40 -8.53 16.79 -14.11
C THR A 40 -8.82 17.54 -15.41
N VAL A 41 -8.42 18.83 -15.46
CA VAL A 41 -8.38 19.63 -16.68
C VAL A 41 -7.00 20.25 -16.77
N GLY A 42 -6.19 19.78 -17.72
CA GLY A 42 -4.87 20.30 -18.03
C GLY A 42 -4.88 21.24 -19.23
N VAL A 43 -3.69 21.67 -19.65
CA VAL A 43 -3.50 22.56 -20.81
C VAL A 43 -3.95 21.94 -22.14
N ASN A 44 -3.95 20.61 -22.22
CA ASN A 44 -4.34 19.84 -23.40
C ASN A 44 -5.79 19.33 -23.32
N GLY A 45 -6.58 19.79 -22.35
CA GLY A 45 -7.95 19.34 -22.12
C GLY A 45 -8.09 18.40 -20.92
N PRO A 46 -9.17 17.59 -20.86
CA PRO A 46 -9.42 16.72 -19.73
C PRO A 46 -8.37 15.61 -19.64
N MET A 47 -8.05 15.19 -18.41
CA MET A 47 -7.23 14.00 -18.16
C MET A 47 -7.83 12.80 -18.93
N PRO A 48 -7.02 12.01 -19.66
CA PRO A 48 -7.50 10.80 -20.30
C PRO A 48 -8.09 9.84 -19.26
N LEU A 49 -9.34 9.39 -19.49
CA LEU A 49 -10.01 8.47 -18.57
C LEU A 49 -9.23 7.15 -18.37
N GLU A 50 -8.47 6.74 -19.38
CA GLU A 50 -7.66 5.54 -19.32
C GLU A 50 -6.53 5.65 -18.29
N ASP A 51 -5.93 6.82 -18.12
CA ASP A 51 -4.89 7.04 -17.10
C ASP A 51 -5.47 6.90 -15.69
N PHE A 52 -6.70 7.38 -15.47
CA PHE A 52 -7.41 7.15 -14.22
C PHE A 52 -7.67 5.66 -13.98
N ARG A 53 -8.16 4.93 -15.00
CA ARG A 53 -8.42 3.48 -14.92
C ARG A 53 -7.16 2.70 -14.58
N GLN A 54 -6.05 2.98 -15.26
CA GLN A 54 -4.78 2.31 -15.00
C GLN A 54 -4.28 2.56 -13.57
N LEU A 55 -4.46 3.77 -13.04
CA LEU A 55 -4.10 4.06 -11.65
C LEU A 55 -4.94 3.26 -10.66
N VAL A 56 -6.26 3.16 -10.88
CA VAL A 56 -7.15 2.34 -10.06
C VAL A 56 -6.77 0.86 -10.16
N GLU A 57 -6.49 0.38 -11.36
CA GLU A 57 -6.09 -1.00 -11.62
C GLU A 57 -4.83 -1.37 -10.83
N VAL A 58 -3.77 -0.59 -11.00
CA VAL A 58 -2.46 -0.87 -10.38
C VAL A 58 -2.48 -0.64 -8.87
N ASN A 59 -3.10 0.42 -8.37
CA ASN A 59 -3.00 0.75 -6.94
C ASN A 59 -4.09 0.09 -6.10
N LEU A 60 -5.33 0.06 -6.57
CA LEU A 60 -6.47 -0.38 -5.77
C LEU A 60 -6.83 -1.84 -6.05
N ILE A 61 -7.06 -2.18 -7.32
CA ILE A 61 -7.52 -3.52 -7.71
C ILE A 61 -6.44 -4.55 -7.40
N SER A 62 -5.17 -4.27 -7.71
CA SER A 62 -4.07 -5.17 -7.33
C SER A 62 -3.97 -5.40 -5.81
N THR A 63 -4.21 -4.36 -4.99
CA THR A 63 -4.19 -4.46 -3.53
C THR A 63 -5.27 -5.42 -3.05
N PHE A 64 -6.49 -5.28 -3.57
CA PHE A 64 -7.59 -6.19 -3.24
C PHE A 64 -7.32 -7.60 -3.74
N ASN A 65 -6.80 -7.75 -4.97
CA ASN A 65 -6.51 -9.04 -5.58
C ASN A 65 -5.48 -9.84 -4.76
N MET A 66 -4.39 -9.21 -4.32
CA MET A 66 -3.41 -9.87 -3.46
C MET A 66 -3.96 -10.15 -2.07
N MET A 67 -4.74 -9.22 -1.50
CA MET A 67 -5.39 -9.38 -0.19
C MET A 67 -6.32 -10.60 -0.16
N ARG A 68 -7.24 -10.74 -1.13
CA ARG A 68 -8.20 -11.86 -1.16
C ARG A 68 -7.50 -13.22 -1.23
N LEU A 69 -6.43 -13.31 -2.02
CA LEU A 69 -5.71 -14.57 -2.22
C LEU A 69 -4.89 -14.95 -0.99
N ALA A 70 -4.15 -13.99 -0.43
CA ALA A 70 -3.39 -14.21 0.80
C ALA A 70 -4.29 -14.54 1.98
N ALA A 71 -5.44 -13.84 2.13
CA ALA A 71 -6.42 -14.12 3.17
C ALA A 71 -6.98 -15.54 3.07
N ALA A 72 -7.28 -16.03 1.86
CA ALA A 72 -7.77 -17.40 1.64
C ALA A 72 -6.74 -18.47 2.06
N ASP A 73 -5.45 -18.19 1.90
CA ASP A 73 -4.38 -19.07 2.40
C ASP A 73 -4.25 -18.99 3.92
N MET A 74 -4.17 -17.78 4.47
CA MET A 74 -4.06 -17.55 5.91
C MET A 74 -5.22 -18.19 6.67
N ALA A 75 -6.44 -18.12 6.13
CA ALA A 75 -7.64 -18.68 6.74
C ALA A 75 -7.55 -20.21 6.93
N ARG A 76 -6.70 -20.92 6.20
CA ARG A 76 -6.51 -22.38 6.31
C ARG A 76 -5.38 -22.77 7.27
N LEU A 77 -4.58 -21.81 7.72
CA LEU A 77 -3.46 -22.08 8.61
C LEU A 77 -3.93 -22.38 10.04
N GLN A 78 -3.16 -23.21 10.75
CA GLN A 78 -3.33 -23.33 12.19
C GLN A 78 -3.04 -21.98 12.86
N PRO A 79 -3.89 -21.53 13.80
CA PRO A 79 -3.64 -20.30 14.55
C PRO A 79 -2.39 -20.45 15.41
N ARG A 80 -1.68 -19.34 15.61
CA ARG A 80 -0.59 -19.26 16.59
C ARG A 80 -1.18 -19.20 18.01
N SER A 81 -0.32 -19.20 19.02
CA SER A 81 -0.73 -19.17 20.45
C SER A 81 -1.60 -17.97 20.82
N ASN A 82 -1.51 -16.87 20.08
CA ASN A 82 -2.32 -15.67 20.24
C ASN A 82 -3.61 -15.68 19.39
N GLY A 83 -3.95 -16.79 18.74
CA GLY A 83 -5.10 -16.92 17.84
C GLY A 83 -4.86 -16.41 16.40
N GLU A 84 -3.74 -15.75 16.14
CA GLU A 84 -3.45 -15.15 14.83
C GLU A 84 -3.07 -16.20 13.78
N ARG A 85 -3.70 -16.13 12.61
CA ARG A 85 -3.35 -16.93 11.43
C ARG A 85 -2.45 -16.16 10.46
N GLY A 86 -2.66 -14.85 10.32
CA GLY A 86 -1.82 -14.01 9.47
C GLY A 86 -2.09 -12.52 9.58
N VAL A 87 -1.30 -11.75 8.84
CA VAL A 87 -1.31 -10.28 8.83
C VAL A 87 -1.18 -9.77 7.41
N ILE A 88 -2.06 -8.86 7.02
CA ILE A 88 -2.04 -8.18 5.72
C ILE A 88 -1.71 -6.71 5.96
N LEU A 89 -0.65 -6.22 5.30
CA LEU A 89 -0.26 -4.83 5.29
C LEU A 89 -0.38 -4.29 3.86
N SER A 90 -1.16 -3.23 3.68
CA SER A 90 -1.35 -2.58 2.38
C SER A 90 -0.78 -1.16 2.39
N THR A 91 -0.09 -0.78 1.31
CA THR A 91 0.51 0.54 1.17
C THR A 91 -0.47 1.53 0.55
N ALA A 92 -1.04 2.41 1.39
CA ALA A 92 -1.81 3.58 1.00
C ALA A 92 -0.88 4.76 0.63
N SER A 93 -1.24 5.99 1.00
CA SER A 93 -0.44 7.20 0.81
C SER A 93 -1.03 8.33 1.66
N VAL A 94 -0.22 9.29 2.09
CA VAL A 94 -0.74 10.56 2.66
C VAL A 94 -1.64 11.32 1.68
N ALA A 95 -1.45 11.12 0.37
CA ALA A 95 -2.30 11.70 -0.68
C ALA A 95 -3.77 11.22 -0.61
N ALA A 96 -4.06 10.14 0.13
CA ALA A 96 -5.42 9.71 0.41
C ALA A 96 -6.18 10.67 1.35
N TYR A 97 -5.46 11.51 2.09
CA TYR A 97 -6.00 12.48 3.03
C TYR A 97 -5.72 13.92 2.57
N ASP A 98 -4.48 14.17 2.13
CA ASP A 98 -3.95 15.49 1.81
C ASP A 98 -3.51 15.54 0.33
N GLY A 99 -4.39 15.09 -0.57
CA GLY A 99 -4.13 15.08 -2.02
C GLY A 99 -3.93 16.48 -2.59
N GLN A 100 -2.96 16.64 -3.49
CA GLN A 100 -2.65 17.92 -4.13
C GLN A 100 -3.42 18.13 -5.45
N SER A 101 -3.40 19.35 -5.97
CA SER A 101 -3.85 19.63 -7.33
C SER A 101 -3.11 18.72 -8.32
N GLY A 102 -3.85 18.01 -9.17
CA GLY A 102 -3.29 17.01 -10.08
C GLY A 102 -3.24 15.58 -9.52
N GLU A 103 -3.57 15.35 -8.25
CA GLU A 103 -3.52 14.01 -7.66
C GLU A 103 -4.90 13.35 -7.54
N ALA A 104 -5.96 13.88 -8.15
CA ALA A 104 -7.32 13.34 -8.00
C ALA A 104 -7.41 11.82 -8.26
N ALA A 105 -6.77 11.33 -9.33
CA ALA A 105 -6.71 9.90 -9.63
C ALA A 105 -5.90 9.10 -8.60
N TYR A 106 -4.74 9.63 -8.19
CA TYR A 106 -3.86 8.98 -7.22
C TYR A 106 -4.49 8.91 -5.83
N ALA A 107 -5.03 10.03 -5.36
CA ALA A 107 -5.78 10.18 -4.12
C ALA A 107 -7.00 9.26 -4.09
N ALA A 108 -7.77 9.17 -5.18
CA ALA A 108 -8.89 8.22 -5.28
C ALA A 108 -8.41 6.76 -5.13
N SER A 109 -7.34 6.38 -5.84
CA SER A 109 -6.82 5.00 -5.79
C SER A 109 -6.30 4.61 -4.40
N LYS A 110 -5.57 5.52 -3.73
CA LYS A 110 -5.03 5.29 -2.37
C LYS A 110 -6.08 5.47 -1.27
N GLY A 111 -7.06 6.35 -1.47
CA GLY A 111 -8.25 6.50 -0.62
C GLY A 111 -9.15 5.27 -0.66
N GLY A 112 -9.24 4.60 -1.81
CA GLY A 112 -9.85 3.27 -1.92
C GLY A 112 -9.13 2.24 -1.05
N VAL A 113 -7.80 2.21 -1.07
CA VAL A 113 -7.01 1.33 -0.19
C VAL A 113 -7.28 1.63 1.28
N VAL A 114 -7.25 2.91 1.69
CA VAL A 114 -7.59 3.33 3.07
C VAL A 114 -8.97 2.83 3.48
N SER A 115 -9.97 3.03 2.62
CA SER A 115 -11.36 2.69 2.90
C SER A 115 -11.61 1.19 3.05
N MET A 116 -10.78 0.34 2.43
CA MET A 116 -10.89 -1.12 2.56
C MET A 116 -10.35 -1.68 3.87
N ILE A 117 -9.43 -0.99 4.56
CA ILE A 117 -8.68 -1.57 5.70
C ILE A 117 -9.61 -1.98 6.84
N LEU A 118 -10.47 -1.07 7.31
CA LEU A 118 -11.38 -1.35 8.43
C LEU A 118 -12.43 -2.44 8.11
N PRO A 119 -13.17 -2.41 6.99
CA PRO A 119 -14.12 -3.47 6.68
C PRO A 119 -13.42 -4.82 6.47
N ALA A 120 -12.27 -4.88 5.79
CA ALA A 120 -11.53 -6.13 5.64
C ALA A 120 -11.03 -6.68 6.98
N ALA A 121 -10.56 -5.83 7.89
CA ALA A 121 -10.19 -6.24 9.25
C ALA A 121 -11.37 -6.82 10.04
N ARG A 122 -12.58 -6.29 9.85
CA ARG A 122 -13.81 -6.80 10.49
C ARG A 122 -14.23 -8.16 9.93
N GLU A 123 -14.15 -8.31 8.61
CA GLU A 123 -14.49 -9.56 7.91
C GLU A 123 -13.51 -10.69 8.24
N LEU A 124 -12.21 -10.38 8.23
CA LEU A 124 -11.14 -11.37 8.40
C LEU A 124 -10.75 -11.61 9.86
N GLY A 125 -11.17 -10.73 10.77
CA GLY A 125 -10.92 -10.83 12.22
C GLY A 125 -11.37 -12.15 12.85
N PRO A 126 -12.61 -12.65 12.58
CA PRO A 126 -13.06 -13.97 13.05
C PRO A 126 -12.20 -15.14 12.56
N LEU A 127 -11.44 -14.96 11.47
CA LEU A 127 -10.49 -15.94 10.95
C LEU A 127 -9.08 -15.79 11.58
N GLY A 128 -8.90 -14.86 12.51
CA GLY A 128 -7.61 -14.56 13.13
C GLY A 128 -6.64 -13.84 12.19
N ILE A 129 -7.14 -13.07 11.22
CA ILE A 129 -6.31 -12.34 10.26
C ILE A 129 -6.45 -10.84 10.50
N ARG A 130 -5.32 -10.16 10.68
CA ARG A 130 -5.29 -8.69 10.81
C ARG A 130 -5.09 -8.02 9.46
N VAL A 131 -5.65 -6.82 9.31
CA VAL A 131 -5.48 -5.97 8.14
C VAL A 131 -5.09 -4.57 8.61
N VAL A 132 -3.98 -4.05 8.09
CA VAL A 132 -3.42 -2.76 8.48
C VAL A 132 -2.99 -1.99 7.22
N GLY A 133 -3.29 -0.69 7.18
CA GLY A 133 -2.76 0.19 6.16
C GLY A 133 -1.51 0.92 6.67
N ILE A 134 -0.57 1.20 5.78
CA ILE A 134 0.47 2.21 6.01
C ILE A 134 0.28 3.30 4.97
N ALA A 135 0.26 4.57 5.40
CA ALA A 135 0.20 5.73 4.53
C ALA A 135 1.54 6.47 4.58
N PRO A 136 2.49 6.15 3.69
CA PRO A 136 3.76 6.84 3.65
C PRO A 136 3.61 8.27 3.14
N GLY A 137 4.45 9.16 3.67
CA GLY A 137 4.77 10.46 3.07
C GLY A 137 5.73 10.33 1.89
N LEU A 138 6.65 11.28 1.77
CA LEU A 138 7.68 11.26 0.73
C LEU A 138 8.84 10.35 1.15
N PHE A 139 9.10 9.29 0.37
CA PHE A 139 10.16 8.31 0.62
C PHE A 139 11.14 8.27 -0.55
N GLY A 140 12.43 8.12 -0.22
CA GLY A 140 13.52 7.91 -1.16
C GLY A 140 13.37 6.58 -1.89
N THR A 141 12.61 6.59 -2.98
CA THR A 141 12.39 5.44 -3.86
C THR A 141 12.99 5.73 -5.23
N PRO A 142 13.32 4.70 -6.03
CA PRO A 142 13.79 4.92 -7.41
C PRO A 142 12.85 5.81 -8.23
N THR A 143 11.54 5.69 -8.01
CA THR A 143 10.52 6.56 -8.63
C THR A 143 10.70 8.02 -8.24
N LEU A 144 10.87 8.31 -6.94
CA LEU A 144 11.08 9.68 -6.47
C LEU A 144 12.39 10.25 -7.03
N PHE A 145 13.47 9.48 -7.00
CA PHE A 145 14.77 9.91 -7.51
C PHE A 145 14.79 10.09 -9.04
N ALA A 146 13.92 9.40 -9.77
CA ALA A 146 13.73 9.64 -11.20
C ALA A 146 13.01 10.96 -11.49
N MET A 147 12.14 11.42 -10.58
CA MET A 147 11.39 12.67 -10.70
C MET A 147 12.18 13.88 -10.15
N GLU A 148 12.92 13.69 -9.06
CA GLU A 148 13.64 14.74 -8.34
C GLU A 148 15.16 14.50 -8.39
N LYS A 149 15.89 15.32 -9.15
CA LYS A 149 17.36 15.20 -9.24
C LYS A 149 18.10 15.81 -8.06
N ASP A 150 17.42 16.64 -7.27
CA ASP A 150 17.97 17.32 -6.10
C ASP A 150 17.31 16.76 -4.83
N LEU A 151 18.09 16.04 -4.03
CA LEU A 151 17.59 15.38 -2.82
C LEU A 151 17.42 16.35 -1.64
N ASP A 152 17.95 17.57 -1.77
CA ASP A 152 17.82 18.68 -0.82
C ASP A 152 16.78 19.70 -1.31
N SER A 153 15.79 19.23 -2.08
CA SER A 153 14.80 20.11 -2.71
C SER A 153 13.82 20.69 -1.69
N ARG A 154 13.10 21.73 -2.12
CA ARG A 154 11.96 22.29 -1.37
C ARG A 154 10.96 21.25 -0.87
N LEU A 155 10.85 20.09 -1.53
CA LEU A 155 9.99 19.00 -1.07
C LEU A 155 10.49 18.34 0.23
N ALA A 156 11.80 18.17 0.41
CA ALA A 156 12.35 17.65 1.66
C ALA A 156 12.04 18.60 2.84
N HIS A 157 12.04 19.91 2.59
CA HIS A 157 11.69 20.93 3.58
C HIS A 157 10.19 21.00 3.92
N GLN A 158 9.31 20.39 3.12
CA GLN A 158 7.89 20.24 3.50
C GLN A 158 7.68 19.17 4.58
N ILE A 159 8.72 18.44 4.96
CA ILE A 159 8.69 17.45 6.04
C ILE A 159 9.20 18.15 7.31
N PRO A 160 8.34 18.37 8.34
CA PRO A 160 8.73 19.10 9.55
C PRO A 160 9.89 18.48 10.34
N PHE A 161 9.97 17.15 10.43
CA PHE A 161 11.14 16.45 10.96
C PHE A 161 11.05 14.98 10.54
N PRO A 162 12.09 14.36 9.96
CA PRO A 162 13.51 14.72 10.00
C PRO A 162 14.05 15.60 8.85
N HIS A 163 13.24 16.43 8.20
CA HIS A 163 13.66 17.31 7.09
C HIS A 163 14.38 16.58 5.94
N ARG A 164 13.95 15.36 5.64
CA ARG A 164 14.45 14.54 4.54
C ARG A 164 13.39 13.57 4.09
N PHE A 165 13.55 13.01 2.90
CA PHE A 165 12.74 11.87 2.49
C PHE A 165 12.92 10.68 3.46
N GLY A 166 11.84 9.94 3.65
CA GLY A 166 11.86 8.69 4.41
C GLY A 166 12.78 7.67 3.74
N ASP A 167 13.53 6.93 4.55
CA ASP A 167 14.34 5.81 4.10
C ASP A 167 13.43 4.56 4.01
N PRO A 168 13.46 3.75 2.93
CA PRO A 168 12.67 2.52 2.84
C PRO A 168 12.84 1.56 4.04
N SER A 169 13.99 1.58 4.71
CA SER A 169 14.21 0.83 5.96
C SER A 169 13.30 1.30 7.10
N GLU A 170 12.89 2.56 7.15
CA GLU A 170 11.94 3.09 8.13
C GLU A 170 10.53 2.56 7.90
N PHE A 171 10.12 2.40 6.63
CA PHE A 171 8.90 1.69 6.28
C PHE A 171 8.97 0.23 6.73
N ALA A 172 10.09 -0.46 6.46
CA ALA A 172 10.29 -1.84 6.88
C ALA A 172 10.27 -1.99 8.41
N MET A 173 10.83 -1.04 9.16
CA MET A 173 10.76 -1.02 10.63
C MET A 173 9.32 -0.94 11.12
N LEU A 174 8.48 -0.09 10.52
CA LEU A 174 7.06 -0.02 10.87
C LEU A 174 6.33 -1.33 10.56
N VAL A 175 6.58 -1.94 9.39
CA VAL A 175 6.04 -3.26 9.04
C VAL A 175 6.38 -4.28 10.13
N LEU A 176 7.66 -4.38 10.53
CA LEU A 176 8.10 -5.31 11.58
C LEU A 176 7.44 -5.02 12.94
N HIS A 177 7.20 -3.74 13.28
CA HIS A 177 6.48 -3.38 14.49
C HIS A 177 5.03 -3.87 14.46
N VAL A 178 4.32 -3.63 13.36
CA VAL A 178 2.93 -4.08 13.15
C VAL A 178 2.81 -5.60 13.22
N LEU A 179 3.79 -6.34 12.68
CA LEU A 179 3.82 -7.80 12.76
C LEU A 179 3.93 -8.31 14.21
N LYS A 180 4.63 -7.57 15.09
CA LYS A 180 4.85 -7.97 16.48
C LYS A 180 3.73 -7.52 17.42
N ASN A 181 3.00 -6.46 17.08
CA ASN A 181 1.96 -5.89 17.94
C ASN A 181 0.56 -6.27 17.47
N VAL A 182 -0.02 -7.29 18.11
CA VAL A 182 -1.33 -7.88 17.77
C VAL A 182 -2.48 -6.88 17.89
N MET A 183 -2.36 -5.86 18.74
CA MET A 183 -3.42 -4.85 18.93
C MET A 183 -3.55 -3.88 17.76
N ILE A 184 -2.57 -3.82 16.84
CA ILE A 184 -2.66 -2.98 15.65
C ILE A 184 -3.48 -3.72 14.58
N ASN A 185 -4.74 -3.34 14.43
CA ASN A 185 -5.65 -3.91 13.43
C ASN A 185 -6.69 -2.87 12.97
N GLY A 186 -7.14 -2.94 11.71
CA GLY A 186 -8.22 -2.11 11.18
C GLY A 186 -7.92 -0.62 11.12
N THR A 187 -6.64 -0.25 11.11
CA THR A 187 -6.17 1.14 11.14
C THR A 187 -5.17 1.42 10.01
N VAL A 188 -5.04 2.69 9.64
CA VAL A 188 -4.01 3.17 8.71
C VAL A 188 -3.02 4.03 9.48
N LEU A 189 -1.75 3.61 9.49
CA LEU A 189 -0.68 4.33 10.17
C LEU A 189 -0.01 5.29 9.20
N ARG A 190 -0.06 6.59 9.49
CA ARG A 190 0.74 7.59 8.77
C ARG A 190 2.21 7.44 9.14
N LEU A 191 3.08 7.46 8.14
CA LEU A 191 4.53 7.44 8.29
C LEU A 191 5.12 8.50 7.37
N ASP A 192 5.22 9.73 7.86
CA ASP A 192 5.42 10.89 6.97
C ASP A 192 6.27 12.02 7.56
N GLY A 193 6.81 11.86 8.77
CA GLY A 193 7.60 12.91 9.43
C GLY A 193 6.79 14.17 9.75
N GLY A 194 5.47 14.06 9.88
CA GLY A 194 4.57 15.19 10.08
C GLY A 194 4.32 16.00 8.81
N HIS A 195 4.68 15.45 7.63
CA HIS A 195 4.43 16.08 6.34
C HIS A 195 2.94 16.41 6.22
N HIS A 196 2.67 17.70 6.14
CA HIS A 196 1.38 18.28 5.83
C HIS A 196 1.56 19.10 4.56
N ARG A 197 0.55 19.06 3.70
CA ARG A 197 0.56 19.66 2.37
C ARG A 197 -0.33 20.89 2.34
#